data_AF-A0A846G8Z5-F1
#
_entry.id   AF-A0A846G8Z5-F1
#
_cell.length_a   1.000
_cell.length_b   1.000
_cell.length_c   1.000
_cell.angle_alpha   90.00
_cell.angle_beta   90.00
_cell.angle_gamma   90.00
#
_symmetry.space_group_name_H-M   'P 1'
#
loop_
_entity.id
_entity.type
_entity.pdbx_description
1 polymer ?
#
loop_
_entity_poly.entity_id
_entity_poly.type
_entity_poly.pdbx_seq_one_letter_code
_entity_poly.pdbx_strand_id
1 'polypeptide(L)'
;MSVDSQSINCELLITSTEQNARLTLYGGSGSNRTRMVEAGTIYLATKVQLGTSSGRSGAAENLIRDVPLKASVNFDKVSLEVNKMQVMQIFLYSGNNTIPLEFRNVPLSE
;
A
#
# COMPACT_ATOMS: atom_id res chain seq x y z
N MET A 1 7.31 16.75 24.22
CA MET A 1 7.87 17.11 22.90
C MET A 1 6.98 16.46 21.88
N SER A 2 6.25 17.22 21.04
CA SER A 2 5.62 16.61 19.87
C SER A 2 6.77 16.19 18.95
N VAL A 3 6.81 14.91 18.59
CA VAL A 3 7.67 14.49 17.49
C VAL A 3 6.94 14.94 16.23
N ASP A 4 7.49 15.92 15.52
CA ASP A 4 6.92 16.36 14.27
C ASP A 4 6.90 15.17 13.30
N SER A 5 5.78 15.03 12.58
CA SER A 5 5.53 13.86 11.75
C SER A 5 4.90 14.25 10.42
N GLN A 6 5.14 13.44 9.41
CA GLN A 6 4.57 13.55 8.07
C GLN A 6 3.63 12.38 7.77
N SER A 7 2.83 12.59 6.72
CA SER A 7 2.08 11.54 6.05
C SER A 7 2.74 11.24 4.70
N ILE A 8 2.91 9.97 4.39
CA ILE A 8 3.42 9.50 3.10
C ILE A 8 2.27 8.85 2.35
N ASN A 9 2.07 9.25 1.09
CA ASN A 9 1.11 8.65 0.19
C ASN A 9 1.86 8.01 -0.98
N CYS A 10 1.76 6.69 -1.10
CA CYS A 10 2.30 5.96 -2.24
C CYS A 10 1.19 5.71 -3.26
N GLU A 11 1.42 6.09 -4.52
CA GLU A 11 0.50 5.80 -5.62
C GLU A 11 1.01 4.66 -6.49
N LEU A 12 0.10 3.80 -6.93
CA LEU A 12 0.38 2.61 -7.72
C LEU A 12 -0.61 2.53 -8.86
N LEU A 13 -0.15 1.98 -9.99
CA LEU A 13 -1.02 1.56 -11.09
C LEU A 13 -1.02 0.04 -11.14
N ILE A 14 -2.21 -0.55 -11.09
CA ILE A 14 -2.41 -1.98 -11.14
C ILE A 14 -3.17 -2.32 -12.41
N THR A 15 -2.59 -3.18 -13.24
CA THR A 15 -3.23 -3.67 -14.47
C THR A 15 -3.40 -5.18 -14.37
N SER A 16 -4.64 -5.65 -14.57
CA SER A 16 -4.92 -7.08 -14.68
C SER A 16 -4.80 -7.54 -16.12
N THR A 17 -4.12 -8.66 -16.36
CA THR A 17 -4.15 -9.38 -17.64
C THR A 17 -5.33 -10.37 -17.73
N GLU A 18 -6.02 -10.58 -16.61
CA GLU A 18 -7.17 -11.48 -16.50
C GLU A 18 -8.49 -10.72 -16.54
N GLN A 19 -9.52 -11.34 -17.10
CA GLN A 19 -10.86 -10.78 -17.17
C GLN A 19 -11.63 -10.98 -15.86
N ASN A 20 -12.29 -9.92 -15.38
CA ASN A 20 -13.11 -9.92 -14.16
C ASN A 20 -12.37 -10.36 -12.88
N ALA A 21 -11.07 -10.12 -12.80
CA ALA A 21 -10.28 -10.46 -11.62
C ALA A 21 -10.68 -9.56 -10.44
N ARG A 22 -11.14 -10.17 -9.33
CA ARG A 22 -11.38 -9.44 -8.09
C ARG A 22 -10.08 -9.34 -7.30
N LEU A 23 -9.64 -8.11 -7.04
CA LEU A 23 -8.44 -7.83 -6.27
C LEU A 23 -8.81 -7.14 -4.96
N THR A 24 -8.22 -7.59 -3.86
CA THR A 24 -8.22 -6.89 -2.58
C THR A 24 -6.80 -6.42 -2.28
N LEU A 25 -6.62 -5.13 -2.03
CA LEU A 25 -5.42 -4.55 -1.43
C LEU A 25 -5.59 -4.53 0.08
N TYR A 26 -4.71 -5.20 0.82
CA TYR A 26 -4.75 -5.19 2.28
C TYR A 26 -4.18 -3.90 2.86
N GLY A 27 -4.80 -3.40 3.93
CA GLY A 27 -4.31 -2.27 4.72
C GLY A 27 -3.36 -2.70 5.84
N GLY A 28 -3.22 -1.88 6.88
CA GLY A 28 -2.27 -2.11 7.98
C GLY A 28 -2.74 -3.06 9.08
N SER A 29 -3.91 -3.68 8.97
CA SER A 29 -4.49 -4.57 9.99
C SER A 29 -4.34 -6.05 9.65
N GLY A 30 -4.24 -6.91 10.65
CA GLY A 30 -4.20 -8.37 10.48
C GLY A 30 -2.80 -8.93 10.17
N SER A 31 -2.74 -10.19 9.75
CA SER A 31 -1.48 -10.89 9.43
C SER A 31 -0.89 -10.47 8.08
N ASN A 32 -1.74 -10.35 7.05
CA ASN A 32 -1.38 -9.89 5.71
C ASN A 32 -1.51 -8.37 5.64
N ARG A 33 -0.60 -7.64 6.28
CA ARG A 33 -0.69 -6.19 6.43
C ARG A 33 0.32 -5.46 5.57
N THR A 34 -0.14 -4.44 4.87
CA THR A 34 0.71 -3.51 4.12
C THR A 34 1.48 -2.62 5.10
N ARG A 35 2.79 -2.51 4.89
CA ARG A 35 3.71 -1.82 5.79
C ARG A 35 4.90 -1.27 5.03
N MET A 36 5.53 -0.25 5.59
CA MET A 36 6.88 0.15 5.20
C MET A 36 7.84 0.01 6.39
N VAL A 37 9.12 -0.16 6.08
CA VAL A 37 10.21 -0.27 7.05
C VAL A 37 11.25 0.77 6.68
N GLU A 38 11.68 1.56 7.67
CA GLU A 38 12.82 2.45 7.56
C GLU A 38 13.59 2.49 8.87
N ALA A 39 14.92 2.35 8.79
CA ALA A 39 15.83 2.40 9.95
C ALA A 39 15.37 1.49 11.12
N GLY A 40 14.84 0.30 10.81
CA GLY A 40 14.32 -0.65 11.80
C GLY A 40 12.93 -0.33 12.35
N THR A 41 12.35 0.82 12.01
CA THR A 41 10.99 1.20 12.39
C THR A 41 9.99 0.68 11.36
N ILE A 42 8.91 0.04 11.84
CA ILE A 42 7.80 -0.43 11.00
C ILE A 42 6.65 0.56 11.07
N TYR A 43 6.23 1.06 9.92
CA TYR A 43 5.03 1.90 9.78
C TYR A 43 3.95 1.10 9.06
N LEU A 44 2.78 0.98 9.69
CA LEU A 44 1.64 0.26 9.12
C LEU A 44 0.81 1.21 8.26
N ALA A 45 0.27 0.71 7.15
CA ALA A 45 -0.64 1.49 6.33
C ALA A 45 -1.87 1.89 7.16
N THR A 46 -2.17 3.19 7.19
CA THR A 46 -3.33 3.74 7.91
C THR A 46 -4.58 3.75 7.05
N LYS A 47 -4.40 3.85 5.73
CA LYS A 47 -5.46 3.76 4.73
C LYS A 47 -4.91 3.16 3.44
N VAL A 48 -5.73 2.39 2.75
CA VAL A 48 -5.50 1.96 1.37
C VAL A 48 -6.70 2.30 0.51
N GLN A 49 -6.45 2.49 -0.78
CA GLN A 49 -7.47 2.74 -1.79
C GLN A 49 -7.18 1.92 -3.05
N LEU A 50 -8.24 1.43 -3.69
CA LEU A 50 -8.21 0.75 -4.96
C LEU A 50 -9.41 1.26 -5.77
N GLY A 51 -9.15 2.04 -6.83
CA GLY A 51 -10.19 2.78 -7.53
C GLY A 51 -10.91 3.76 -6.60
N THR A 52 -12.22 3.60 -6.42
CA THR A 52 -13.03 4.39 -5.48
C THR A 52 -13.24 3.72 -4.13
N SER A 53 -12.88 2.43 -4.02
CA SER A 53 -12.95 1.64 -2.79
C SER A 53 -11.78 2.01 -1.88
N SER A 54 -12.04 2.27 -0.59
CA SER A 54 -10.97 2.57 0.38
C SER A 54 -11.30 2.06 1.77
N GLY A 55 -10.25 1.83 2.57
CA GLY A 55 -10.42 1.34 3.93
C GLY A 55 -9.11 1.24 4.70
N ARG A 56 -9.23 1.07 6.02
CA ARG A 56 -8.07 0.85 6.90
C ARG A 56 -7.58 -0.59 6.86
N SER A 57 -8.51 -1.54 6.76
CA SER A 57 -8.20 -2.97 6.73
C SER A 57 -7.95 -3.50 5.32
N GLY A 58 -8.54 -2.87 4.32
CA GLY A 58 -8.33 -3.19 2.92
C GLY A 58 -9.28 -2.40 2.02
N ALA A 59 -9.04 -2.51 0.72
CA ALA A 59 -9.89 -2.01 -0.34
C ALA A 59 -9.99 -3.09 -1.42
N ALA A 60 -11.18 -3.30 -1.98
CA ALA A 60 -11.40 -4.34 -2.98
C ALA A 60 -12.15 -3.79 -4.19
N GLU A 61 -11.75 -4.25 -5.37
CA GLU A 61 -12.39 -3.92 -6.62
C GLU A 61 -12.34 -5.06 -7.64
N ASN A 62 -13.23 -5.00 -8.62
CA ASN A 62 -13.16 -5.83 -9.82
C ASN A 62 -12.31 -5.10 -10.87
N LEU A 63 -11.23 -5.74 -11.32
CA LEU A 63 -10.34 -5.18 -12.32
C LEU A 63 -10.88 -5.39 -13.72
N ILE A 64 -10.81 -4.34 -14.54
CA ILE A 64 -11.07 -4.41 -15.97
C ILE A 64 -9.76 -4.82 -16.64
N ARG A 65 -9.83 -5.85 -17.48
CA ARG A 65 -8.67 -6.37 -18.20
C ARG A 65 -7.99 -5.26 -19.01
N ASP A 66 -6.66 -5.20 -18.92
CA ASP A 66 -5.80 -4.28 -19.67
C ASP A 66 -6.09 -2.78 -19.41
N VAL A 67 -6.84 -2.45 -18.35
CA VAL A 67 -7.10 -1.07 -17.91
C VAL A 67 -6.38 -0.82 -16.58
N PRO A 68 -5.45 0.17 -16.52
CA PRO A 68 -4.79 0.52 -15.26
C PRO A 68 -5.77 1.09 -14.23
N LEU A 69 -5.81 0.50 -13.05
CA LEU A 69 -6.54 1.02 -11.91
C LEU A 69 -5.58 1.71 -10.93
N LYS A 70 -5.94 2.90 -10.48
CA LYS A 70 -5.19 3.62 -9.43
C LYS A 70 -5.38 2.92 -8.08
N ALA A 71 -4.29 2.77 -7.35
CA ALA A 71 -4.29 2.38 -5.95
C ALA A 71 -3.43 3.35 -5.15
N SER A 72 -3.76 3.52 -3.88
CA SER A 72 -2.92 4.28 -2.96
C SER A 72 -2.75 3.58 -1.62
N VAL A 73 -1.62 3.84 -0.98
CA VAL A 73 -1.29 3.38 0.36
C VAL A 73 -0.79 4.57 1.15
N ASN A 74 -1.46 4.87 2.26
CA ASN A 74 -1.12 5.98 3.14
C ASN A 74 -0.48 5.47 4.43
N PHE A 75 0.55 6.17 4.88
CA PHE A 75 1.20 6.00 6.17
C PHE A 75 1.19 7.33 6.91
N ASP A 76 0.61 7.38 8.10
CA ASP A 76 0.64 8.58 8.95
C ASP A 76 1.63 8.41 10.09
N LYS A 77 1.96 9.54 10.74
CA LYS A 77 2.86 9.60 11.91
C LYS A 77 4.26 9.06 11.58
N VAL A 78 4.73 9.30 10.37
CA VAL A 78 6.08 8.97 9.96
C VAL A 78 7.02 10.09 10.41
N SER A 79 8.19 9.76 10.95
CA SER A 79 9.18 10.79 11.33
C SER A 79 9.54 11.67 10.13
N LEU A 80 9.72 12.98 10.33
CA LEU A 80 10.21 13.90 9.29
C LEU A 80 11.62 13.56 8.79
N GLU A 81 12.40 12.79 9.57
CA GLU A 81 13.74 12.35 9.18
C GLU A 81 13.70 11.22 8.12
N VAL A 82 12.55 10.57 7.92
CA VAL A 82 12.37 9.53 6.91
C VAL A 82 12.28 10.20 5.54
N ASN A 83 13.29 9.97 4.70
CA ASN A 83 13.37 10.47 3.32
C ASN A 83 13.37 9.34 2.27
N LYS A 84 13.26 8.09 2.71
CA LYS A 84 13.19 6.90 1.87
C LYS A 84 12.43 5.79 2.60
N MET A 85 11.98 4.82 1.83
CA MET A 85 11.48 3.54 2.33
C MET A 85 12.50 2.46 1.97
N GLN A 86 13.23 1.93 2.94
CA GLN A 86 14.09 0.75 2.75
C GLN A 86 13.29 -0.42 2.18
N VAL A 87 12.10 -0.68 2.73
CA VAL A 87 11.18 -1.69 2.22
C VAL A 87 9.75 -1.16 2.30
N MET A 88 9.00 -1.29 1.21
CA MET A 88 7.54 -1.21 1.21
C MET A 88 6.99 -2.58 0.82
N GLN A 89 6.26 -3.21 1.74
CA GLN A 89 5.63 -4.49 1.52
C GLN A 89 4.13 -4.31 1.40
N ILE A 90 3.57 -4.74 0.27
CA ILE A 90 2.15 -4.68 -0.05
C ILE A 90 1.63 -6.11 -0.12
N PHE A 91 0.44 -6.35 0.42
CA PHE A 91 -0.24 -7.63 0.24
C PHE A 91 -1.50 -7.42 -0.59
N LEU A 92 -1.64 -8.23 -1.62
CA LEU A 92 -2.83 -8.33 -2.43
C LEU A 92 -3.49 -9.69 -2.22
N TYR A 93 -4.79 -9.78 -2.49
CA TYR A 93 -5.52 -11.04 -2.54
C TYR A 93 -6.35 -11.11 -3.81
N SER A 94 -6.14 -12.18 -4.58
CA SER A 94 -6.87 -12.46 -5.82
C SER A 94 -7.01 -13.96 -5.99
N GLY A 95 -8.19 -14.44 -6.40
CA GLY A 95 -8.41 -15.84 -6.76
C GLY A 95 -7.96 -16.86 -5.69
N ASN A 96 -8.23 -16.60 -4.41
CA ASN A 96 -7.78 -17.38 -3.25
C ASN A 96 -6.29 -17.34 -2.91
N ASN A 97 -5.50 -16.54 -3.63
CA ASN A 97 -4.07 -16.41 -3.40
C ASN A 97 -3.75 -15.07 -2.74
N THR A 98 -2.90 -15.10 -1.72
CA THR A 98 -2.25 -13.90 -1.20
C THR A 98 -0.97 -13.67 -1.98
N ILE A 99 -0.82 -12.47 -2.55
CA ILE A 99 0.31 -12.07 -3.37
C ILE A 99 1.09 -11.00 -2.61
N PRO A 100 2.26 -11.34 -2.03
CA PRO A 100 3.15 -10.35 -1.45
C PRO A 100 3.92 -9.63 -2.56
N LEU A 101 3.95 -8.30 -2.51
CA LEU A 101 4.79 -7.45 -3.34
C LEU A 101 5.74 -6.67 -2.44
N GLU A 102 6.96 -6.48 -2.92
CA GLU A 102 7.99 -5.77 -2.18
C GLU A 102 8.72 -4.79 -3.09
N PHE A 103 8.79 -3.53 -2.64
CA PHE A 103 9.58 -2.47 -3.24
C PHE A 103 10.70 -2.11 -2.27
N ARG A 104 11.92 -1.95 -2.76
CA ARG A 104 13.09 -1.67 -1.92
C ARG A 104 13.76 -0.38 -2.33
N ASN A 105 14.30 0.31 -1.33
CA ASN A 105 15.06 1.55 -1.49
C ASN A 105 14.29 2.61 -2.30
N VAL A 106 13.01 2.81 -1.97
CA VAL A 106 12.16 3.78 -2.66
C VAL A 106 12.43 5.17 -2.06
N PRO A 107 13.02 6.12 -2.79
CA PRO A 107 13.17 7.48 -2.29
C PRO A 107 11.79 8.14 -2.15
N LEU A 108 11.63 8.97 -1.12
CA LEU A 108 10.46 9.83 -1.02
C LEU A 108 10.70 11.07 -1.88
N SER A 109 9.70 11.42 -2.68
CA SER A 109 9.67 12.70 -3.39
C SER A 109 8.96 13.73 -2.53
N GLU A 110 9.37 14.99 -2.68
CA GLU A 110 8.63 16.14 -2.17
C GLU A 110 7.32 16.35 -2.93
#